data_AF-A0A9R1X5Z8-F1
#
_entry.id   AF-A0A9R1X5Z8-F1
#
_cell.length_a   1.000
_cell.length_b   1.000
_cell.length_c   1.000
_cell.angle_alpha   90.00
_cell.angle_beta   90.00
_cell.angle_gamma   90.00
#
_symmetry.space_group_name_H-M   'P 1'
#
loop_
_entity.id
_entity.type
_entity.pdbx_description
1 polymer ?
#
loop_
_entity_poly.entity_id
_entity_poly.type
_entity_poly.pdbx_seq_one_letter_code
_entity_poly.pdbx_strand_id
1 'polypeptide(L)'
;MTKATTTDKLNMKRLKDAYEQKKAESQAKEVEFPCEADVGFKKRKCISTPIERASGVEIWDQLDQDIRRMLYTIGLPFNLARNPHYLRAFHFAADNKIDGYLRTTLLQKEKDNVHKLLEPLRSTWKKRVTIVSDGWSDPTRKPLINFMATSAQKPSKKAWDKEFTAQEHSRAVNP
;
A
#
# COMPACT_ATOMS: atom_id res chain seq x y z
N MET A 1 16.46 -49.35 -13.17
CA MET A 1 15.53 -48.30 -13.64
C MET A 1 14.10 -48.83 -13.52
N THR A 2 13.40 -48.49 -12.45
CA THR A 2 12.02 -48.95 -12.20
C THR A 2 11.05 -48.11 -13.03
N LYS A 3 10.41 -48.73 -14.03
CA LYS A 3 9.43 -48.04 -14.88
C LYS A 3 8.12 -47.87 -14.12
N ALA A 4 7.52 -46.68 -14.19
CA ALA A 4 6.23 -46.40 -13.56
C ALA A 4 5.15 -47.39 -14.06
N THR A 5 4.44 -48.00 -13.11
CA THR A 5 3.39 -48.98 -13.36
C THR A 5 2.20 -48.30 -14.02
N THR A 6 1.43 -49.02 -14.83
CA THR A 6 0.23 -48.47 -15.52
C THR A 6 -0.76 -47.82 -14.54
N THR A 7 -0.85 -48.36 -13.32
CA THR A 7 -1.65 -47.82 -12.22
C THR A 7 -1.16 -46.43 -11.76
N ASP A 8 0.14 -46.22 -11.68
CA ASP A 8 0.74 -44.94 -11.26
C ASP A 8 0.43 -43.83 -12.26
N LYS A 9 0.45 -44.16 -13.55
CA LYS A 9 0.09 -43.23 -14.63
C LYS A 9 -1.38 -42.84 -14.59
N LEU A 10 -2.27 -43.80 -14.28
CA LEU A 10 -3.70 -43.54 -14.15
C LEU A 10 -3.99 -42.63 -12.95
N ASN A 11 -3.34 -42.88 -11.82
CA ASN A 11 -3.47 -42.05 -10.62
C ASN A 11 -2.97 -40.61 -10.85
N MET A 12 -1.84 -40.47 -11.55
CA MET A 12 -1.32 -39.15 -11.92
C MET A 12 -2.24 -38.38 -12.87
N LYS A 13 -2.93 -39.08 -13.77
CA LYS A 13 -3.90 -38.45 -14.68
C LYS A 13 -5.12 -37.94 -13.89
N ARG A 14 -5.70 -38.77 -13.02
CA ARG A 14 -6.81 -38.39 -12.15
C ARG A 14 -6.48 -37.20 -11.24
N LEU A 15 -5.25 -37.15 -10.72
CA LEU A 15 -4.82 -36.03 -9.87
C LEU A 15 -4.72 -34.72 -10.65
N LYS A 16 -4.26 -34.77 -11.91
CA LYS A 16 -4.21 -33.60 -12.79
C LYS A 16 -5.61 -33.12 -13.19
N ASP A 17 -6.49 -34.05 -13.54
CA ASP A 17 -7.87 -33.73 -13.92
C ASP A 17 -8.62 -33.11 -12.73
N ALA A 18 -8.44 -33.65 -11.51
CA ALA A 18 -9.00 -33.09 -10.29
C ALA A 18 -8.43 -31.70 -9.94
N TYR A 19 -7.15 -31.44 -10.24
CA TYR A 19 -6.52 -30.13 -10.04
C TYR A 19 -7.07 -29.08 -11.02
N GLU A 20 -7.16 -29.41 -12.31
CA GLU A 20 -7.74 -28.50 -13.31
C GLU A 20 -9.22 -28.25 -13.04
N GLN A 21 -9.96 -29.27 -12.58
CA GLN A 21 -11.34 -29.10 -12.13
C GLN A 21 -11.43 -28.14 -10.94
N LYS A 22 -10.61 -28.33 -9.88
CA LYS A 22 -10.59 -27.40 -8.74
C LYS A 22 -10.15 -25.99 -9.11
N LYS A 23 -9.24 -25.85 -10.07
CA LYS A 23 -8.78 -24.56 -10.59
C LYS A 23 -9.88 -23.85 -11.36
N ALA A 24 -10.65 -24.56 -12.18
CA ALA A 24 -11.83 -24.03 -12.86
C ALA A 24 -12.95 -23.67 -11.86
N GLU A 25 -13.21 -24.52 -10.85
CA GLU A 25 -14.16 -24.24 -9.77
C GLU A 25 -13.72 -23.03 -8.91
N SER A 26 -12.41 -22.81 -8.76
CA SER A 26 -11.87 -21.65 -8.02
C SER A 26 -11.94 -20.35 -8.82
N GLN A 27 -11.86 -20.41 -10.16
CA GLN A 27 -12.10 -19.24 -11.01
C GLN A 27 -13.58 -18.86 -11.12
N ALA A 28 -14.50 -19.81 -10.89
CA ALA A 28 -15.95 -19.57 -10.88
C ALA A 28 -16.51 -19.16 -9.50
N LYS A 29 -15.67 -19.13 -8.45
CA LYS A 29 -16.00 -18.48 -7.18
C LYS A 29 -15.33 -17.11 -7.14
N GLU A 30 -15.82 -16.20 -7.96
CA GLU A 30 -15.93 -14.83 -7.45
C GLU A 30 -16.85 -14.95 -6.24
N VAL A 31 -16.25 -14.91 -5.05
CA VAL A 31 -17.02 -14.79 -3.81
C VAL A 31 -17.72 -13.45 -3.95
N GLU A 32 -18.97 -13.49 -4.39
CA GLU A 32 -19.88 -12.39 -4.22
C GLU A 32 -19.90 -12.12 -2.71
N PHE A 33 -19.16 -11.10 -2.30
CA PHE A 33 -19.21 -10.62 -0.95
C PHE A 33 -20.65 -10.17 -0.72
N PRO A 34 -21.34 -10.65 0.32
CA PRO A 34 -22.72 -10.30 0.54
C PRO A 34 -22.81 -8.78 0.68
N CYS A 35 -23.28 -8.14 -0.39
CA CYS A 35 -23.74 -6.78 -0.37
C CYS A 35 -25.26 -6.78 -0.20
N GLU A 36 -25.83 -7.60 0.68
CA GLU A 36 -27.18 -7.37 1.15
C GLU A 36 -27.31 -7.70 2.63
N ALA A 37 -28.05 -6.84 3.30
CA ALA A 37 -28.42 -6.95 4.69
C ALA A 37 -29.10 -8.28 4.97
N ASP A 38 -28.37 -9.24 5.54
CA ASP A 38 -29.00 -10.34 6.27
C ASP A 38 -28.08 -10.83 7.40
N VAL A 39 -27.88 -9.95 8.37
CA VAL A 39 -27.63 -10.39 9.74
C VAL A 39 -28.96 -10.25 10.46
N GLY A 40 -29.57 -11.40 10.72
CA GLY A 40 -30.84 -11.54 11.43
C GLY A 40 -30.82 -10.84 12.78
N PHE A 41 -31.24 -9.58 12.76
CA PHE A 41 -32.02 -8.96 13.83
C PHE A 41 -33.27 -8.44 13.15
N LYS A 42 -34.45 -8.71 13.72
CA LYS A 42 -35.72 -8.16 13.26
C LYS A 42 -35.68 -6.62 13.32
N LYS A 43 -35.04 -5.98 12.35
CA LYS A 43 -35.11 -4.54 12.13
C LYS A 43 -36.23 -4.34 11.12
N ARG A 44 -37.36 -3.87 11.66
CA ARG A 44 -38.47 -3.28 10.89
C ARG A 44 -37.89 -2.48 9.74
N LYS A 45 -38.45 -2.62 8.53
CA LYS A 45 -38.22 -1.77 7.35
C LYS A 45 -37.67 -0.42 7.79
N CYS A 46 -36.36 -0.23 7.65
CA CYS A 46 -35.76 1.08 7.87
C CYS A 46 -36.14 1.89 6.64
N ILE A 47 -37.33 2.45 6.67
CA ILE A 47 -37.64 3.61 5.85
C ILE A 47 -36.68 4.66 6.37
N SER A 48 -35.55 4.85 5.68
CA SER A 48 -34.63 5.92 6.03
C SER A 48 -35.43 7.20 6.09
N THR A 49 -35.35 7.85 7.25
CA THR A 49 -36.06 9.10 7.47
C THR A 49 -35.59 10.09 6.40
N PRO A 50 -36.45 10.99 5.90
CA PRO A 50 -36.03 11.99 4.91
C PRO A 50 -34.78 12.79 5.35
N ILE A 51 -34.55 12.90 6.66
CA ILE A 51 -33.39 13.54 7.28
C ILE A 51 -32.12 12.71 7.09
N GLU A 52 -32.18 11.39 7.27
CA GLU A 52 -31.04 10.49 7.01
C GLU A 52 -30.65 10.52 5.54
N ARG A 53 -31.63 10.54 4.62
CA ARG A 53 -31.37 10.70 3.18
C ARG A 53 -30.80 12.07 2.82
N ALA A 54 -31.28 13.15 3.45
CA ALA A 54 -30.76 14.50 3.25
C ALA A 54 -29.36 14.72 3.85
N SER A 55 -28.98 13.92 4.86
CA SER A 55 -27.68 14.04 5.53
C SER A 55 -26.50 13.42 4.77
N GLY A 56 -26.76 12.78 3.61
CA GLY A 56 -25.73 12.13 2.79
C GLY A 56 -25.08 10.91 3.42
N VAL A 57 -25.59 10.43 4.57
CA VAL A 57 -25.03 9.28 5.32
C VAL A 57 -24.95 8.02 4.45
N GLU A 58 -25.92 7.80 3.56
CA GLU A 58 -25.92 6.66 2.63
C GLU A 58 -24.75 6.73 1.63
N ILE A 59 -24.37 7.94 1.17
CA ILE A 59 -23.24 8.15 0.25
C ILE A 59 -21.91 7.91 0.97
N TRP A 60 -21.79 8.37 2.21
CA TRP A 60 -20.60 8.15 3.04
C TRP A 60 -20.42 6.67 3.40
N ASP A 61 -21.51 5.96 3.73
CA ASP A 61 -21.44 4.53 4.04
C ASP A 61 -20.99 3.72 2.82
N GLN A 62 -21.51 4.05 1.63
CA GLN A 62 -21.07 3.42 0.39
C GLN A 62 -19.58 3.65 0.11
N LEU A 63 -19.10 4.89 0.25
CA LEU A 63 -17.69 5.22 0.08
C LEU A 63 -16.79 4.46 1.06
N ASP A 64 -17.18 4.40 2.34
CA ASP A 64 -16.43 3.68 3.38
C ASP A 64 -16.36 2.18 3.09
N GLN A 65 -17.46 1.59 2.59
CA GLN A 65 -17.47 0.19 2.17
C GLN A 65 -16.49 -0.06 1.02
N ASP A 66 -16.45 0.80 0.00
CA ASP A 66 -15.58 0.62 -1.16
C ASP A 66 -14.10 0.83 -0.81
N ILE A 67 -13.78 1.80 0.06
CA ILE A 67 -12.42 1.98 0.60
C ILE A 67 -12.01 0.73 1.40
N ARG A 68 -12.90 0.19 2.25
CA ARG A 68 -12.60 -1.02 3.02
C ARG A 68 -12.34 -2.22 2.12
N ARG A 69 -13.17 -2.42 1.09
CA ARG A 69 -12.97 -3.49 0.09
C ARG A 69 -11.63 -3.34 -0.61
N MET A 70 -11.29 -2.14 -1.09
CA MET A 70 -10.01 -1.87 -1.76
C MET A 70 -8.80 -2.20 -0.88
N LEU A 71 -8.80 -1.75 0.38
CA LEU A 71 -7.70 -2.04 1.31
C LEU A 71 -7.54 -3.55 1.54
N TYR A 72 -8.66 -4.26 1.70
CA TYR A 72 -8.65 -5.69 1.95
C TYR A 72 -8.19 -6.51 0.74
N THR A 73 -8.73 -6.23 -0.45
CA THR A 73 -8.44 -7.02 -1.66
C THR A 73 -7.03 -6.79 -2.19
N ILE A 74 -6.51 -5.56 -2.08
CA ILE A 74 -5.15 -5.20 -2.53
C ILE A 74 -4.10 -5.46 -1.43
N GLY A 75 -4.53 -5.68 -0.18
CA GLY A 75 -3.63 -5.89 0.96
C GLY A 75 -2.90 -4.62 1.37
N LEU A 76 -3.56 -3.46 1.25
CA LEU A 76 -2.97 -2.16 1.59
C LEU A 76 -3.09 -1.88 3.10
N PRO A 77 -2.03 -1.39 3.77
CA PRO A 77 -2.10 -1.07 5.18
C PRO A 77 -2.94 0.19 5.42
N PHE A 78 -3.66 0.24 6.55
CA PHE A 78 -4.48 1.40 6.94
C PHE A 78 -3.69 2.72 7.06
N ASN A 79 -2.37 2.64 7.28
CA ASN A 79 -1.48 3.79 7.26
C ASN A 79 -1.52 4.56 5.93
N LEU A 80 -1.92 3.91 4.82
CA LEU A 80 -2.09 4.55 3.52
C LEU A 80 -3.14 5.66 3.56
N ALA A 81 -4.24 5.48 4.29
CA ALA A 81 -5.31 6.48 4.39
C ALA A 81 -4.84 7.79 5.04
N ARG A 82 -3.74 7.75 5.79
CA ARG A 82 -3.12 8.93 6.43
C ARG A 82 -2.03 9.56 5.57
N ASN A 83 -1.70 8.98 4.42
CA ASN A 83 -0.67 9.52 3.54
C ASN A 83 -1.21 10.79 2.83
N PRO A 84 -0.57 11.96 2.96
CA PRO A 84 -1.02 13.19 2.31
C PRO A 84 -1.10 13.09 0.79
N HIS A 85 -0.23 12.29 0.15
CA HIS A 85 -0.27 12.07 -1.30
C HIS A 85 -1.49 11.25 -1.70
N TYR A 86 -1.89 10.28 -0.88
CA TYR A 86 -3.09 9.48 -1.09
C TYR A 86 -4.35 10.36 -0.99
N LEU A 87 -4.46 11.17 0.08
CA LEU A 87 -5.58 12.09 0.25
C LEU A 87 -5.70 13.09 -0.90
N ARG A 88 -4.57 13.69 -1.33
CA ARG A 88 -4.55 14.60 -2.47
C ARG A 88 -4.94 13.92 -3.77
N ALA A 89 -4.53 12.68 -4.00
CA ALA A 89 -4.88 11.94 -5.20
C ALA A 89 -6.40 11.68 -5.28
N PHE A 90 -7.02 11.25 -4.17
CA PHE A 90 -8.47 11.04 -4.10
C PHE A 90 -9.26 12.34 -4.25
N HIS A 91 -8.83 13.42 -3.58
CA HIS A 91 -9.45 14.74 -3.74
C HIS A 91 -9.37 15.22 -5.19
N PHE A 92 -8.19 15.10 -5.81
CA PHE A 92 -7.98 15.49 -7.20
C PHE A 92 -8.84 14.66 -8.16
N ALA A 93 -8.97 13.35 -7.92
CA ALA A 93 -9.81 12.46 -8.73
C ALA A 93 -11.32 12.68 -8.51
N ALA A 94 -11.74 13.17 -7.36
CA ALA A 94 -13.13 13.55 -7.11
C ALA A 94 -13.52 14.81 -7.90
N ASP A 95 -12.61 15.78 -7.97
CA ASP A 95 -12.84 17.05 -8.67
C ASP A 95 -12.70 16.95 -10.19
N ASN A 96 -11.99 15.92 -10.69
CA ASN A 96 -11.67 15.76 -12.10
C ASN A 96 -12.15 14.40 -12.61
N LYS A 97 -12.90 14.39 -13.72
CA LYS A 97 -13.29 13.13 -14.37
C LYS A 97 -12.08 12.51 -15.08
N ILE A 98 -11.38 11.62 -14.39
CA ILE A 98 -10.18 10.96 -14.89
C ILE A 98 -10.51 9.51 -15.24
N ASP A 99 -10.62 9.21 -16.54
CA ASP A 99 -10.73 7.83 -17.01
C ASP A 99 -9.33 7.21 -17.19
N GLY A 100 -9.09 6.08 -16.52
CA GLY A 100 -7.95 5.19 -16.76
C GLY A 100 -6.58 5.83 -16.57
N TYR A 101 -6.16 6.05 -15.32
CA TYR A 101 -4.87 6.67 -15.00
C TYR A 101 -3.99 5.80 -14.12
N LEU A 102 -3.14 4.98 -14.75
CA LEU A 102 -1.90 4.44 -14.18
C LEU A 102 -1.01 3.99 -15.35
N ARG A 103 -0.30 4.96 -15.95
CA ARG A 103 0.69 4.67 -17.00
C ARG A 103 2.06 4.42 -16.37
N THR A 104 2.73 3.36 -16.78
CA THR A 104 4.10 3.01 -16.37
C THR A 104 5.12 4.14 -16.64
N THR A 105 4.85 5.00 -17.63
CA THR A 105 5.67 6.18 -17.94
C THR A 105 5.72 7.20 -16.80
N LEU A 106 4.67 7.32 -16.00
CA LEU A 106 4.64 8.24 -14.86
C LEU A 106 5.51 7.73 -13.71
N LEU A 107 5.57 6.42 -13.51
CA LEU A 107 6.47 5.79 -12.52
C LEU A 107 7.93 6.00 -12.89
N GLN A 108 8.27 5.92 -14.18
CA GLN A 108 9.63 6.20 -14.65
C GLN A 108 10.01 7.66 -14.39
N LYS A 109 9.08 8.60 -14.64
CA LYS A 109 9.30 10.02 -14.35
C LYS A 109 9.52 10.29 -12.85
N GLU A 110 8.74 9.65 -11.99
CA GLU A 110 8.91 9.80 -10.54
C GLU A 110 10.23 9.16 -10.06
N LYS A 111 10.61 8.01 -10.63
CA LYS A 111 11.92 7.41 -10.39
C LYS A 111 13.06 8.36 -10.78
N ASP A 112 12.96 9.01 -11.94
CA ASP A 112 13.96 9.97 -12.39
C ASP A 112 14.01 11.21 -11.50
N ASN A 113 12.86 11.66 -10.98
CA ASN A 113 12.76 12.75 -10.01
C ASN A 113 13.47 12.39 -8.70
N VAL A 114 13.19 11.22 -8.14
CA VAL A 114 13.88 10.69 -6.95
C VAL A 114 15.38 10.58 -7.21
N HIS A 115 15.81 10.08 -8.38
CA HIS A 115 17.22 10.03 -8.73
C HIS A 115 17.87 11.41 -8.70
N LYS A 116 17.25 12.43 -9.31
CA LYS A 116 17.77 13.81 -9.30
C LYS A 116 17.88 14.36 -7.87
N LEU A 117 16.89 14.12 -7.01
CA LEU A 117 16.94 14.53 -5.61
C LEU A 117 18.06 13.83 -4.82
N LEU A 118 18.41 12.60 -5.20
CA LEU A 118 19.48 11.83 -4.59
C LEU A 118 20.88 12.17 -5.14
N GLU A 119 21.01 12.84 -6.28
CA GLU A 119 22.32 13.18 -6.87
C GLU A 119 23.23 13.99 -5.92
N PRO A 120 22.75 15.03 -5.21
CA PRO A 120 23.54 15.72 -4.19
C PRO A 120 24.06 14.77 -3.12
N LEU A 121 23.21 13.86 -2.61
CA LEU A 121 23.59 12.88 -1.60
C LEU A 121 24.66 11.92 -2.13
N ARG A 122 24.48 11.38 -3.34
CA ARG A 122 25.47 10.50 -4.01
C ARG A 122 26.80 11.20 -4.23
N SER A 123 26.79 12.49 -4.54
CA SER A 123 28.02 13.28 -4.70
C SER A 123 28.82 13.37 -3.39
N THR A 124 28.14 13.38 -2.23
CA THR A 124 28.80 13.40 -0.91
C THR A 124 29.54 12.10 -0.60
N TRP A 125 29.06 10.96 -1.11
CA TRP A 125 29.65 9.65 -0.85
C TRP A 125 31.06 9.48 -1.42
N LYS A 126 31.46 10.29 -2.41
CA LYS A 126 32.85 10.34 -2.89
C LYS A 126 33.83 10.81 -1.80
N LYS A 127 33.33 11.50 -0.76
CA LYS A 127 34.11 12.03 0.36
C LYS A 127 33.74 11.27 1.63
N ARG A 128 34.52 10.22 1.95
CA ARG A 128 34.48 9.38 3.17
C ARG A 128 33.06 9.02 3.68
N VAL A 129 32.70 7.75 3.52
CA VAL A 129 31.46 7.17 4.03
C VAL A 129 31.77 6.22 5.19
N THR A 130 31.05 6.35 6.29
CA THR A 130 31.02 5.38 7.38
C THR A 130 29.86 4.42 7.15
N ILE A 131 30.16 3.12 7.08
CA ILE A 131 29.16 2.06 6.92
C ILE A 131 28.99 1.36 8.26
N VAL A 132 27.75 1.23 8.71
CA VAL A 132 27.33 0.43 9.86
C VAL A 132 26.52 -0.75 9.33
N SER A 133 26.96 -1.97 9.61
CA SER A 133 26.20 -3.19 9.32
C SER A 133 25.60 -3.73 10.61
N ASP A 134 24.29 -3.96 10.64
CA ASP A 134 23.65 -4.76 11.69
C ASP A 134 23.05 -6.04 11.10
N GLY A 135 22.88 -7.04 11.96
CA GLY A 135 22.34 -8.35 11.58
C GLY A 135 21.20 -8.71 12.53
N TRP A 136 19.99 -8.77 11.99
CA TRP A 136 18.79 -9.21 12.69
C TRP A 136 18.43 -10.61 12.19
N SER A 137 17.75 -11.41 13.00
CA SER A 137 17.13 -12.66 12.55
C SER A 137 15.63 -12.53 12.72
N ASP A 138 14.87 -12.83 11.67
CA ASP A 138 13.41 -12.87 11.79
C ASP A 138 12.96 -14.10 12.62
N PRO A 139 11.71 -14.14 13.11
CA PRO A 139 11.18 -15.30 13.84
C PRO A 139 11.20 -16.61 13.04
N THR A 140 11.34 -16.55 11.71
CA THR A 140 11.47 -17.70 10.82
C THR A 140 12.92 -18.10 10.55
N ARG A 141 13.87 -17.52 11.29
CA ARG A 141 15.34 -17.73 11.20
C ARG A 141 15.97 -17.29 9.88
N LYS A 142 15.37 -16.33 9.18
CA LYS A 142 15.98 -15.69 8.01
C LYS A 142 16.83 -14.50 8.49
N PRO A 143 18.11 -14.42 8.11
CA PRO A 143 18.96 -13.29 8.44
C PRO A 143 18.53 -12.04 7.65
N LEU A 144 18.33 -10.93 8.34
CA LEU A 144 18.14 -9.59 7.78
C LEU A 144 19.38 -8.76 8.09
N ILE A 145 20.16 -8.44 7.05
CA ILE A 145 21.37 -7.64 7.18
C ILE A 145 21.03 -6.22 6.72
N ASN A 146 21.06 -5.23 7.61
CA ASN A 146 20.91 -3.83 7.20
C ASN A 146 22.27 -3.16 7.10
N PHE A 147 22.46 -2.38 6.04
CA PHE A 147 23.61 -1.50 5.87
C PHE A 147 23.13 -0.06 5.95
N MET A 148 23.65 0.69 6.90
CA MET A 148 23.48 2.14 6.98
C MET A 148 24.78 2.80 6.58
N ALA A 149 24.72 3.73 5.62
CA ALA A 149 25.87 4.50 5.17
C ALA A 149 25.64 5.97 5.51
N THR A 150 26.58 6.58 6.24
CA THR A 150 26.56 8.01 6.57
C THR A 150 27.81 8.66 5.99
N SER A 151 27.66 9.83 5.36
CA SER A 151 28.80 10.66 4.97
C SER A 151 28.87 11.83 5.93
N ALA A 152 30.04 12.05 6.54
CA ALA A 152 30.27 13.17 7.43
C ALA A 152 30.43 14.46 6.62
N GLN A 153 29.36 14.97 6.02
CA GLN A 153 29.27 16.41 5.81
C GLN A 153 28.80 17.01 7.12
N LYS A 154 29.70 17.67 7.86
CA LYS A 154 29.26 18.64 8.87
C LYS A 154 28.49 19.73 8.10
N PRO A 155 27.19 19.96 8.33
CA PRO A 155 26.70 21.31 8.17
C PRO A 155 27.57 22.10 9.16
N SER A 156 28.27 23.13 8.68
CA SER A 156 29.01 24.02 9.57
C SER A 156 28.09 24.32 10.77
N LYS A 157 28.53 24.25 12.03
CA LYS A 157 27.66 24.50 13.21
C LYS A 157 26.68 25.66 13.00
N LYS A 158 27.16 26.72 12.33
CA LYS A 158 26.41 27.88 11.85
C LYS A 158 25.14 27.61 11.01
N ALA A 159 25.03 26.49 10.32
CA ALA A 159 23.88 26.09 9.51
C ALA A 159 22.79 25.44 10.38
N TRP A 160 23.18 24.54 11.28
CA TRP A 160 22.29 24.00 12.30
C TRP A 160 21.78 25.08 13.26
N ASP A 161 22.67 25.98 13.69
CA ASP A 161 22.29 27.08 14.60
C ASP A 161 21.28 28.03 13.93
N LYS A 162 21.46 28.33 12.63
CA LYS A 162 20.53 29.18 11.86
C LYS A 162 19.18 28.52 11.61
N GLU A 163 19.18 27.23 11.31
CA GLU A 163 17.96 26.47 11.02
C GLU A 163 17.14 26.25 12.30
N PHE A 164 17.80 25.95 13.42
CA PHE A 164 17.16 25.87 14.75
C PHE A 164 16.55 27.21 15.17
N THR A 165 17.30 28.32 14.99
CA THR A 165 16.80 29.68 15.30
C THR A 165 15.62 30.10 14.42
N ALA A 166 15.61 29.72 13.13
CA ALA A 166 14.50 30.00 12.22
C ALA A 166 13.24 29.18 12.56
N GLN A 167 13.42 27.96 13.07
CA GLN A 167 12.31 27.10 13.50
C GLN A 167 11.68 27.57 14.83
N GLU A 168 12.47 28.15 15.73
CA GLU A 168 11.96 28.81 16.95
C GLU A 168 11.24 30.12 16.64
N HIS A 169 11.77 30.96 15.74
CA HIS A 169 11.08 32.19 15.32
C HIS A 169 9.74 31.92 14.62
N SER A 170 9.65 30.89 13.78
CA SER A 170 8.38 30.54 13.13
C SER A 170 7.32 29.98 14.09
N ARG A 171 7.73 29.31 15.18
CA ARG A 171 6.84 28.90 16.28
C ARG A 171 6.39 30.06 17.18
N ALA A 172 7.19 31.11 17.30
CA ALA A 172 6.84 32.29 18.09
C ALA A 172 5.90 33.28 17.36
N VAL A 173 5.83 33.20 16.02
CA VAL A 173 5.07 34.15 15.19
C VAL A 173 3.68 33.63 14.77
N ASN A 174 3.40 32.33 14.96
CA ASN A 174 2.06 31.77 14.78
C ASN A 174 1.65 30.95 16.03
N PRO A 175 0.90 31.53 16.97
CA PRO A 175 0.27 30.79 18.07
C PRO A 175 -0.82 29.82 17.57
#